data_AF-A0A2T3NLX0-F1
#
_entry.id   AF-A0A2T3NLX0-F1
#
_cell.length_a   1.000
_cell.length_b   1.000
_cell.length_c   1.000
_cell.angle_alpha   90.00
_cell.angle_beta   90.00
_cell.angle_gamma   90.00
#
_symmetry.space_group_name_H-M   'P 1'
#
loop_
_entity.id
_entity.type
_entity.pdbx_description
1 polymer ?
#
loop_
_entity_poly.entity_id
_entity_poly.type
_entity_poly.pdbx_seq_one_letter_code
_entity_poly.pdbx_strand_id
1 'polypeptide(L)'
;MNLTKNKFRVGDMVIVNCGMVDPDFGQEISGWIGTIESCHFIEGQGYIYKLRWSDETLMENSVLKVSCQDLGLEFETMQLFENELSLHSSVRGKHFIQQCLALPRRERAYSYAGFAFC
;
A
#
# COMPACT_ATOMS: atom_id res chain seq x y z
N MET A 1 12.15 -3.93 27.34
CA MET A 1 11.31 -3.93 26.13
C MET A 1 12.14 -3.38 24.99
N ASN A 2 12.54 -4.22 24.04
CA ASN A 2 13.13 -3.72 22.79
C ASN A 2 11.97 -3.10 22.00
N LEU A 3 11.81 -1.78 22.10
CA LEU A 3 11.03 -1.02 21.13
C LEU A 3 11.73 -1.27 19.79
N THR A 4 11.21 -2.19 19.00
CA THR A 4 11.61 -2.34 17.60
C THR A 4 11.46 -0.96 16.98
N LYS A 5 12.54 -0.48 16.36
CA LYS A 5 12.53 0.83 15.71
C LYS A 5 11.53 0.75 14.55
N ASN A 6 10.59 1.70 14.48
CA ASN A 6 9.66 1.79 13.35
C ASN A 6 10.45 1.91 12.03
N LYS A 7 10.07 1.09 11.03
CA LYS A 7 10.76 1.04 9.74
C LYS A 7 10.52 2.28 8.89
N PHE A 8 9.34 2.88 8.98
CA PHE A 8 8.95 4.07 8.22
C PHE A 8 8.68 5.26 9.14
N ARG A 9 8.82 6.46 8.60
CA ARG A 9 8.58 7.73 9.30
C ARG A 9 7.45 8.49 8.64
N VAL A 10 6.81 9.38 9.39
CA VAL A 10 5.85 10.34 8.85
C VAL A 10 6.51 11.14 7.73
N GLY A 11 5.82 11.27 6.60
CA GLY A 11 6.33 11.89 5.38
C GLY A 11 7.05 10.93 4.42
N ASP A 12 7.36 9.70 4.81
CA ASP A 12 7.90 8.72 3.88
C ASP A 12 6.85 8.33 2.84
N MET A 13 7.27 8.28 1.58
CA MET A 13 6.47 7.71 0.50
C MET A 13 6.69 6.21 0.43
N VAL A 14 5.60 5.46 0.50
CA VAL A 14 5.58 4.01 0.52
C VAL A 14 4.75 3.47 -0.64
N ILE A 15 5.03 2.22 -0.99
CA ILE A 15 4.29 1.44 -1.98
C ILE A 15 3.77 0.17 -1.31
N VAL A 16 2.53 -0.19 -1.60
CA VAL A 16 1.91 -1.42 -1.10
C VAL A 16 2.55 -2.62 -1.80
N ASN A 17 2.95 -3.61 -1.00
CA ASN A 17 3.60 -4.83 -1.48
C ASN A 17 2.66 -5.69 -2.34
N CYS A 18 3.23 -6.62 -3.08
CA CYS A 18 2.53 -7.59 -3.92
C CYS A 18 1.54 -8.46 -3.13
N GLY A 19 0.38 -8.75 -3.74
CA GLY A 19 -0.62 -9.69 -3.23
C GLY A 19 -1.55 -9.10 -2.18
N MET A 20 -1.48 -7.79 -1.95
CA MET A 20 -2.34 -7.12 -0.97
C MET A 20 -3.72 -6.85 -1.56
N VAL A 21 -4.73 -7.13 -0.74
CA VAL A 21 -6.13 -6.98 -1.09
C VAL A 21 -6.79 -6.10 -0.05
N ASP A 22 -7.54 -5.10 -0.51
CA ASP A 22 -8.40 -4.27 0.30
C ASP A 22 -9.47 -5.14 0.98
N PRO A 23 -9.57 -5.11 2.33
CA PRO A 23 -10.48 -5.97 3.06
C PRO A 23 -11.96 -5.58 2.90
N ASP A 24 -12.27 -4.33 2.58
CA ASP A 24 -13.63 -3.81 2.45
C ASP A 24 -14.22 -4.16 1.08
N PHE A 25 -13.40 -4.12 0.02
CA PHE A 25 -13.85 -4.28 -1.36
C PHE A 25 -13.31 -5.53 -2.06
N GLY A 26 -12.36 -6.26 -1.46
CA GLY A 26 -11.69 -7.39 -2.11
C GLY A 26 -10.84 -6.96 -3.32
N GLN A 27 -10.54 -5.67 -3.45
CA GLN A 27 -9.78 -5.11 -4.57
C GLN A 27 -8.29 -5.33 -4.34
N GLU A 28 -7.57 -5.76 -5.37
CA GLU A 28 -6.11 -5.82 -5.35
C GLU A 28 -5.53 -4.40 -5.32
N ILE A 29 -4.72 -4.11 -4.28
CA ILE A 29 -4.14 -2.78 -4.00
C ILE A 29 -2.61 -2.78 -4.06
N SER A 30 -1.97 -3.84 -4.56
CA SER A 30 -0.51 -3.82 -4.70
C SER A 30 -0.09 -2.69 -5.63
N GLY A 31 1.01 -2.04 -5.29
CA GLY A 31 1.53 -0.92 -6.06
C GLY A 31 0.86 0.41 -5.80
N TRP A 32 -0.18 0.46 -4.97
CA TRP A 32 -0.73 1.75 -4.55
C TRP A 32 0.32 2.53 -3.76
N ILE A 33 0.40 3.83 -4.05
CA ILE A 33 1.43 4.71 -3.49
C ILE A 33 0.76 5.66 -2.53
N GLY A 34 1.33 5.79 -1.35
CA GLY A 34 0.86 6.71 -0.31
C GLY A 34 1.99 7.32 0.50
N THR A 35 1.64 8.33 1.29
CA THR A 35 2.55 8.99 2.24
C THR A 35 2.13 8.65 3.66
N ILE A 36 3.08 8.28 4.51
CA ILE A 36 2.80 8.01 5.93
C ILE A 36 2.36 9.30 6.64
N GLU A 37 1.17 9.29 7.23
CA GLU A 37 0.64 10.40 8.04
C GLU A 37 0.86 10.17 9.54
N SER A 38 0.67 8.95 10.01
CA SER A 38 0.88 8.58 11.40
C SER A 38 1.27 7.11 11.54
N CYS A 39 1.83 6.76 12.70
CA CYS A 39 2.15 5.38 13.05
C CYS A 39 1.82 5.11 14.52
N HIS A 40 1.31 3.91 14.80
CA HIS A 40 1.00 3.45 16.15
C HIS A 40 1.58 2.06 16.36
N PHE A 41 2.10 1.80 17.56
CA PHE A 41 2.54 0.47 17.94
C PHE A 41 1.41 -0.26 18.67
N ILE A 42 1.07 -1.46 18.20
CA ILE A 42 0.11 -2.35 18.83
C ILE A 42 0.87 -3.54 19.40
N GLU A 43 0.78 -3.74 20.72
CA GLU A 43 1.43 -4.87 21.39
C GLU A 43 0.94 -6.20 20.80
N GLY A 44 1.88 -7.08 20.44
CA GLY A 44 1.61 -8.37 19.81
C GLY A 44 1.37 -8.32 18.29
N GLN A 45 1.16 -7.15 17.68
CA GLN A 45 0.96 -7.02 16.22
C GLN A 45 2.08 -6.22 15.52
N GLY A 46 2.72 -5.29 16.22
CA GLY A 46 3.77 -4.42 15.67
C GLY A 46 3.25 -3.03 15.29
N TYR A 47 3.96 -2.35 14.37
CA TYR A 47 3.56 -1.02 13.92
C TYR A 47 2.49 -1.10 12.83
N ILE A 48 1.43 -0.31 13.03
CA ILE A 48 0.44 0.03 12.02
C ILE A 48 0.65 1.47 11.57
N TYR A 49 0.52 1.72 10.28
CA TYR A 49 0.76 3.01 9.66
C TYR A 49 -0.52 3.50 8.99
N LYS A 50 -0.98 4.71 9.35
CA LYS A 50 -2.00 5.41 8.57
C LYS A 50 -1.30 6.16 7.44
N LEU A 51 -1.76 5.95 6.22
CA LEU A 51 -1.19 6.51 5.02
C LEU A 51 -2.28 7.18 4.19
N ARG A 52 -1.94 8.31 3.59
CA ARG A 52 -2.77 9.01 2.60
C ARG A 52 -2.32 8.62 1.21
N TRP A 53 -3.25 8.19 0.37
CA TRP A 53 -2.95 7.85 -1.01
C TRP A 53 -2.48 9.06 -1.81
N SER A 54 -1.55 8.82 -2.75
CA SER A 54 -1.11 9.82 -3.71
C SER A 54 -2.25 10.20 -4.66
N ASP A 55 -2.20 11.42 -5.21
CA ASP A 55 -3.21 11.91 -6.17
C ASP A 55 -3.35 10.97 -7.37
N GLU A 56 -2.23 10.42 -7.87
CA GLU A 56 -2.22 9.43 -8.96
C GLU A 56 -3.00 8.17 -8.56
N THR A 57 -2.74 7.61 -7.38
CA THR A 57 -3.45 6.44 -6.87
C THR A 57 -4.95 6.72 -6.72
N LEU A 58 -5.34 7.90 -6.22
CA LEU A 58 -6.73 8.30 -6.07
C LEU A 58 -7.43 8.49 -7.42
N MET A 59 -6.76 9.12 -8.39
CA MET A 59 -7.32 9.36 -9.73
C MET A 59 -7.56 8.04 -10.48
N GLU A 60 -6.59 7.12 -10.47
CA GLU A 60 -6.68 5.82 -11.14
C GLU A 60 -7.78 4.91 -10.56
N ASN A 61 -8.17 5.16 -9.30
CA ASN A 61 -9.13 4.33 -8.55
C ASN A 61 -10.40 5.11 -8.15
N SER A 62 -10.73 6.16 -8.90
CA SER A 62 -11.89 7.03 -8.65
C SER A 62 -13.25 6.31 -8.58
N VAL A 63 -13.38 5.10 -9.13
CA VAL A 63 -14.59 4.27 -8.97
C VAL A 63 -14.83 3.89 -7.52
N LEU A 64 -13.78 3.55 -6.77
CA LEU A 64 -13.88 3.19 -5.35
C LEU A 64 -14.27 4.39 -4.49
N LYS A 65 -13.94 5.61 -4.90
CA LYS A 65 -14.35 6.83 -4.21
C LYS A 65 -15.88 6.91 -4.06
N VAL A 66 -16.61 6.55 -5.11
CA VAL A 66 -18.09 6.54 -5.08
C VAL A 66 -18.59 5.50 -4.08
N SER A 67 -18.07 4.27 -4.15
CA SER A 67 -18.43 3.19 -3.22
C SER A 67 -18.12 3.53 -1.77
N CYS A 68 -16.96 4.12 -1.48
CA CYS A 68 -16.60 4.58 -0.14
C CYS A 68 -17.53 5.68 0.36
N GLN A 69 -17.90 6.64 -0.50
CA GLN A 69 -18.83 7.71 -0.14
C GLN A 69 -20.22 7.15 0.24
N ASP A 70 -20.72 6.17 -0.51
CA ASP A 70 -22.02 5.54 -0.25
C ASP A 70 -22.01 4.73 1.06
N LEU A 71 -20.87 4.14 1.42
CA LEU A 71 -20.70 3.34 2.65
C LEU A 71 -20.20 4.15 3.85
N GLY A 72 -19.91 5.45 3.69
CA GLY A 72 -19.35 6.29 4.75
C GLY A 72 -17.91 5.92 5.15
N LEU A 73 -17.15 5.32 4.22
CA LEU A 73 -15.76 4.90 4.43
C LEU A 73 -14.77 6.01 4.01
N GLU A 74 -13.63 6.09 4.70
CA GLU A 74 -12.56 7.05 4.39
C GLU A 74 -11.72 6.54 3.20
N PHE A 75 -11.99 7.02 1.98
CA PHE A 75 -11.28 6.57 0.77
C PHE A 75 -9.83 7.05 0.68
N GLU A 76 -9.54 8.25 1.19
CA GLU A 76 -8.25 8.91 0.96
C GLU A 76 -7.11 8.32 1.79
N THR A 77 -7.44 7.53 2.80
CA THR A 77 -6.46 6.98 3.72
C THR A 77 -6.72 5.52 4.04
N MET A 78 -5.66 4.78 4.35
CA MET A 78 -5.75 3.38 4.81
C MET A 78 -4.75 3.12 5.93
N GLN A 79 -5.03 2.12 6.75
CA GLN A 79 -4.11 1.61 7.75
C GLN A 79 -3.51 0.28 7.28
N LEU A 80 -2.18 0.21 7.25
CA LEU A 80 -1.44 -0.99 6.83
C LEU A 80 -0.31 -1.31 7.82
N PHE A 81 0.00 -2.58 7.95
CA PHE A 81 1.10 -3.10 8.75
C PHE A 81 2.47 -2.87 8.08
N GLU A 82 3.52 -2.89 8.90
CA GLU A 82 4.90 -2.67 8.43
C GLU A 82 5.36 -3.63 7.33
N ASN A 83 4.88 -4.87 7.34
CA ASN A 83 5.21 -5.93 6.38
C ASN A 83 4.45 -5.82 5.05
N GLU A 84 3.39 -5.02 5.01
CA GLU A 84 2.57 -4.79 3.81
C GLU A 84 3.13 -3.67 2.94
N LEU A 85 4.16 -2.97 3.44
CA LEU A 85 4.73 -1.78 2.82
C LEU A 85 6.20 -1.94 2.45
N SER A 86 6.60 -1.19 1.42
CA SER A 86 7.99 -0.92 1.08
C SER A 86 8.21 0.58 0.86
N LEU A 87 9.41 1.09 1.15
CA LEU A 87 9.74 2.47 0.78
C LEU A 87 9.72 2.59 -0.75
N HIS A 88 9.01 3.60 -1.26
CA HIS A 88 8.89 3.86 -2.69
C HIS A 88 10.27 4.05 -3.36
N SER A 89 11.21 4.70 -2.65
CA SER A 89 12.57 4.98 -3.12
C SER A 89 13.54 3.79 -3.04
N SER A 90 13.16 2.69 -2.35
CA SER A 90 14.02 1.53 -2.16
C SER A 90 14.24 0.76 -3.46
N VAL A 91 15.29 -0.07 -3.53
CA VAL A 91 15.53 -0.96 -4.68
C VAL A 91 14.31 -1.85 -4.94
N ARG A 92 13.71 -2.39 -3.87
CA ARG A 92 12.48 -3.18 -3.94
C ARG A 92 11.30 -2.37 -4.49
N GLY A 93 11.09 -1.16 -3.98
CA GLY A 93 10.03 -0.25 -4.44
C GLY A 93 10.19 0.12 -5.91
N LYS A 94 11.40 0.54 -6.33
CA LYS A 94 11.72 0.86 -7.72
C LYS A 94 11.53 -0.34 -8.65
N HIS A 95 11.99 -1.52 -8.24
CA HIS A 95 11.84 -2.75 -9.02
C HIS A 95 10.37 -3.15 -9.14
N PHE A 96 9.58 -2.99 -8.08
CA PHE A 96 8.14 -3.23 -8.11
C PHE A 96 7.44 -2.28 -9.10
N ILE A 97 7.77 -0.99 -9.08
CA ILE A 97 7.22 -0.02 -10.05
C ILE A 97 7.58 -0.42 -11.48
N GLN A 98 8.86 -0.73 -11.73
CA GLN A 98 9.36 -1.07 -13.06
C GLN A 98 8.78 -2.37 -13.62
N GLN A 99 8.52 -3.38 -12.77
CA GLN A 99 8.07 -4.69 -13.24
C GLN A 99 6.57 -4.93 -13.11
N CYS A 100 5.89 -4.29 -12.15
CA CYS A 100 4.48 -4.53 -11.90
C CYS A 100 3.57 -3.40 -12.39
N LEU A 101 4.00 -2.13 -12.33
CA LEU A 101 3.15 -1.00 -12.76
C LEU A 101 3.30 -0.67 -14.25
N ALA A 102 4.46 -0.96 -14.85
CA ALA A 102 4.70 -0.75 -16.29
C ALA A 102 3.95 -1.74 -17.20
N LEU A 103 3.36 -2.80 -16.65
CA LEU A 103 2.57 -3.76 -17.40
C LEU A 103 1.11 -3.27 -17.54
N PRO A 104 0.45 -3.54 -18.68
CA PRO A 104 -0.98 -3.30 -18.84
C PRO A 104 -1.77 -3.93 -17.68
N ARG A 105 -2.80 -3.25 -17.14
CA ARG A 105 -3.55 -3.67 -15.94
C ARG A 105 -4.00 -5.15 -15.98
N ARG A 106 -4.35 -5.67 -17.16
CA ARG A 106 -4.74 -7.07 -17.41
C ARG A 106 -3.58 -8.09 -17.28
N GLU A 107 -2.34 -7.64 -17.44
CA GLU A 107 -1.11 -8.44 -17.44
C GLU A 107 -0.39 -8.38 -16.07
N ARG A 108 -0.73 -7.39 -15.22
CA ARG A 108 -0.18 -7.25 -13.87
C ARG A 108 -0.42 -8.51 -13.01
N ALA A 109 -1.62 -9.09 -13.10
CA ALA A 109 -2.03 -10.30 -12.38
C ALA A 109 -1.07 -11.50 -12.57
N TYR A 110 -0.43 -11.62 -13.75
CA TYR A 110 0.51 -12.70 -14.04
C TYR A 110 1.96 -12.42 -13.59
N SER A 111 2.37 -11.14 -13.49
CA SER A 111 3.71 -10.76 -13.01
C SER A 111 3.90 -10.92 -11.51
N TYR A 112 2.80 -10.88 -10.74
CA TYR A 112 2.82 -11.00 -9.29
C TYR A 112 3.28 -12.39 -8.80
N ALA A 113 3.12 -13.43 -9.61
CA ALA A 113 3.65 -14.76 -9.32
C ALA A 113 5.20 -14.78 -9.25
N GLY A 114 5.90 -13.89 -9.95
CA GLY A 114 7.37 -13.81 -9.89
C GLY A 114 7.91 -13.16 -8.62
N PHE A 115 7.11 -12.35 -7.93
CA PHE A 115 7.51 -11.61 -6.73
C PHE A 115 7.17 -12.33 -5.42
N ALA A 116 6.21 -13.27 -5.44
CA ALA A 116 5.82 -14.04 -4.27
C ALA A 116 6.83 -15.14 -3.87
N PHE A 117 7.80 -15.45 -4.74
CA PHE A 117 8.76 -16.55 -4.56
C PHE A 117 10.24 -16.11 -4.65
N CYS A 118 10.55 -14.83 -4.43
CA CYS A 118 11.93 -14.30 -4.37
C CYS A 118 12.20 -13.60 -3.03
#